data_AF-A0A6J6L4C4-F1
#
_entry.id   AF-A0A6J6L4C4-F1
#
_cell.length_a   1.000
_cell.length_b   1.000
_cell.length_c   1.000
_cell.angle_alpha   90.00
_cell.angle_beta   90.00
_cell.angle_gamma   90.00
#
_symmetry.space_group_name_H-M   'P 1'
#
loop_
_entity.id
_entity.type
_entity.pdbx_description
1 polymer ?
#
loop_
_entity_poly.entity_id
_entity_poly.type
_entity_poly.pdbx_seq_one_letter_code
_entity_poly.pdbx_strand_id
1 'polypeptide(L)'
;MATSADDVVGTWDAVKREERKNDDKKSDSIFSGVAKASPALSYATKIQKRAADVGFDWPNAAGAFEKIAEESQELLEASALDDDKAASMELGDLLFSVVNLARHLGHDAESALRLASDKFRARFEIVETLAAQRNIDLQTATLELLDSLWDEAKAFTTISE
;
A
#
# COMPACT_ATOMS: atom_id res chain seq x y z
N MET A 1 -28.25 -1.25 2.14
CA MET A 1 -27.47 -0.74 0.99
C MET A 1 -26.08 -0.45 1.52
N ALA A 2 -25.04 -1.08 0.97
CA ALA A 2 -23.65 -0.80 1.34
C ALA A 2 -23.30 0.62 0.89
N THR A 3 -22.82 1.47 1.80
CA THR A 3 -22.64 2.92 1.55
C THR A 3 -21.17 3.35 1.51
N SER A 4 -20.22 2.41 1.58
CA SER A 4 -18.78 2.66 1.39
C SER A 4 -18.13 1.59 0.50
N ALA A 5 -16.99 1.91 -0.12
CA ALA A 5 -16.22 0.95 -0.91
C ALA A 5 -15.77 -0.27 -0.09
N ASP A 6 -15.48 -0.06 1.19
CA ASP A 6 -15.12 -1.11 2.15
C ASP A 6 -16.28 -2.07 2.43
N ASP A 7 -17.52 -1.57 2.54
CA ASP A 7 -18.72 -2.40 2.71
C ASP A 7 -18.98 -3.29 1.50
N VAL A 8 -18.66 -2.81 0.29
CA VAL A 8 -18.81 -3.58 -0.95
C VAL A 8 -17.76 -4.69 -1.02
N VAL A 9 -16.51 -4.41 -0.66
CA VAL A 9 -15.42 -5.41 -0.65
C VAL A 9 -15.69 -6.51 0.39
N GLY A 10 -16.12 -6.14 1.61
CA GLY A 10 -16.45 -7.11 2.66
C GLY A 10 -17.62 -8.02 2.29
N THR A 11 -18.66 -7.46 1.67
CA THR A 11 -19.82 -8.23 1.18
C THR A 11 -19.42 -9.16 0.04
N TRP A 12 -18.56 -8.70 -0.88
CA TRP A 12 -18.12 -9.49 -2.03
C TRP A 12 -17.19 -10.65 -1.63
N ASP A 13 -16.27 -10.43 -0.68
CA ASP A 13 -15.38 -11.46 -0.15
C ASP A 13 -16.17 -12.57 0.57
N ALA A 14 -17.22 -12.21 1.31
CA ALA A 14 -18.12 -13.15 1.98
C ALA A 14 -18.93 -13.99 0.98
N VAL A 15 -19.53 -13.36 -0.04
CA VAL A 15 -20.25 -14.06 -1.12
C VAL A 15 -19.32 -15.03 -1.85
N LYS A 16 -18.10 -14.59 -2.19
CA LYS A 16 -17.10 -15.42 -2.85
C LYS A 16 -16.64 -16.60 -1.98
N ARG A 17 -16.65 -16.46 -0.65
CA ARG A 17 -16.31 -17.54 0.29
C ARG A 17 -17.38 -18.62 0.30
N GLU A 18 -18.65 -18.24 0.26
CA GLU A 18 -19.77 -19.19 0.17
C GLU A 18 -19.83 -19.88 -1.20
N GLU A 19 -19.55 -19.17 -2.30
CA GLU A 19 -19.46 -19.77 -3.64
C GLU A 19 -18.39 -20.88 -3.69
N ARG A 20 -17.23 -20.68 -3.05
CA ARG A 20 -16.15 -21.69 -3.03
C ARG A 20 -16.47 -22.94 -2.21
N LYS A 21 -17.31 -22.84 -1.18
CA LYS A 21 -17.77 -24.02 -0.42
C LYS A 21 -18.61 -24.96 -1.30
N ASN A 22 -19.25 -24.41 -2.32
CA ASN A 22 -20.16 -25.12 -3.22
C ASN A 22 -19.54 -25.50 -4.57
N ASP A 23 -18.26 -25.18 -4.81
CA ASP A 23 -17.58 -25.47 -6.08
C ASP A 23 -16.82 -26.80 -5.98
N ASP A 24 -17.34 -27.84 -6.64
CA ASP A 24 -16.83 -29.23 -6.62
C ASP A 24 -15.46 -29.40 -7.30
N LYS A 25 -14.90 -28.33 -7.90
CA LYS A 25 -13.57 -28.33 -8.52
C LYS A 25 -12.53 -27.79 -7.54
N LYS A 26 -12.15 -28.61 -6.56
CA LYS A 26 -11.01 -28.32 -5.69
C LYS A 26 -9.72 -28.24 -6.51
N SER A 27 -9.22 -27.03 -6.71
CA SER A 27 -7.76 -26.84 -6.75
C SER A 27 -7.28 -26.97 -5.31
N ASP A 28 -6.33 -27.86 -5.04
CA ASP A 28 -5.85 -28.19 -3.68
C ASP A 28 -5.13 -27.02 -2.97
N SER A 29 -4.91 -25.90 -3.65
CA SER A 29 -4.25 -24.73 -3.07
C SER A 29 -5.21 -23.88 -2.24
N ILE A 30 -4.76 -23.43 -1.07
CA ILE A 30 -5.44 -22.42 -0.23
C ILE A 30 -5.65 -21.08 -0.97
N PHE A 31 -4.86 -20.83 -2.02
CA PHE A 31 -4.91 -19.61 -2.83
C PHE A 31 -5.90 -19.71 -4.00
N SER A 32 -6.65 -20.80 -4.11
CA SER A 32 -7.67 -20.96 -5.15
C SER A 32 -8.70 -19.82 -5.14
N GLY A 33 -8.92 -19.25 -6.32
CA GLY A 33 -9.82 -18.10 -6.52
C GLY A 33 -9.21 -16.74 -6.20
N VAL A 34 -7.92 -16.64 -5.86
CA VAL A 34 -7.21 -15.35 -5.84
C VAL A 34 -6.86 -14.95 -7.28
N ALA A 35 -7.51 -13.91 -7.80
CA ALA A 35 -7.32 -13.45 -9.16
C ALA A 35 -5.95 -12.77 -9.31
N LYS A 36 -5.04 -13.40 -10.07
CA LYS A 36 -3.70 -12.88 -10.39
C LYS A 36 -3.71 -11.53 -11.12
N ALA A 37 -4.80 -11.20 -11.82
CA ALA A 37 -4.97 -9.93 -12.52
C ALA A 37 -5.41 -8.76 -11.61
N SER A 38 -5.55 -8.99 -10.30
CA SER A 38 -5.86 -7.90 -9.36
C SER A 38 -4.64 -6.97 -9.23
N PRO A 39 -4.85 -5.69 -8.87
CA PRO A 39 -3.77 -4.81 -8.42
C PRO A 39 -2.90 -5.46 -7.33
N ALA A 40 -1.62 -5.12 -7.29
CA ALA A 40 -0.63 -5.83 -6.49
C ALA A 40 -0.94 -5.82 -4.98
N LEU A 41 -1.35 -4.68 -4.41
CA LEU A 41 -1.66 -4.57 -2.97
C LEU A 41 -2.94 -5.33 -2.63
N SER A 42 -3.95 -5.25 -3.51
CA SER A 42 -5.17 -6.06 -3.40
C SER A 42 -4.89 -7.57 -3.50
N TYR A 43 -3.98 -7.97 -4.40
CA TYR A 43 -3.55 -9.36 -4.55
C TYR A 43 -2.84 -9.85 -3.28
N ALA A 44 -1.86 -9.09 -2.77
CA ALA A 44 -1.14 -9.40 -1.53
C ALA A 44 -2.10 -9.51 -0.33
N THR A 45 -3.04 -8.57 -0.19
CA THR A 45 -4.07 -8.60 0.87
C THR A 45 -4.87 -9.91 0.83
N LYS A 46 -5.29 -10.35 -0.37
CA LYS A 46 -6.05 -11.60 -0.54
C LYS A 46 -5.20 -12.82 -0.22
N ILE A 47 -3.94 -12.87 -0.65
CA ILE A 47 -3.01 -13.96 -0.33
C ILE A 47 -2.84 -14.08 1.19
N GLN A 48 -2.61 -12.95 1.87
CA GLN A 48 -2.45 -12.92 3.33
C GLN A 48 -3.72 -13.33 4.08
N LYS A 49 -4.90 -12.88 3.64
CA LYS A 49 -6.19 -13.34 4.19
C LYS A 49 -6.34 -14.86 4.06
N ARG A 50 -5.88 -15.47 2.96
CA ARG A 50 -5.95 -16.95 2.79
C ARG A 50 -4.97 -17.69 3.70
N ALA A 51 -3.78 -17.14 3.91
CA ALA A 51 -2.84 -17.69 4.88
C ALA A 51 -3.41 -17.59 6.32
N ALA A 52 -4.02 -16.47 6.66
CA ALA A 52 -4.67 -16.26 7.94
C ALA A 52 -5.86 -17.19 8.19
N ASP A 53 -6.65 -17.52 7.15
CA ASP A 53 -7.77 -18.48 7.25
C ASP A 53 -7.32 -19.88 7.72
N VAL A 54 -6.03 -20.24 7.60
CA VAL A 54 -5.45 -21.50 8.12
C VAL A 54 -4.58 -21.31 9.36
N GLY A 55 -4.63 -20.12 9.98
CA GLY A 55 -3.88 -19.80 11.20
C GLY A 55 -2.44 -19.32 10.98
N PHE A 56 -2.03 -19.07 9.73
CA PHE A 56 -0.73 -18.48 9.44
C PHE A 56 -0.84 -16.96 9.45
N ASP A 57 -0.90 -16.39 10.65
CA ASP A 57 -1.05 -14.95 10.85
C ASP A 57 -0.49 -14.49 12.21
N TRP A 58 -0.14 -13.22 12.31
CA TRP A 58 0.26 -12.61 13.57
C TRP A 58 -0.95 -12.39 14.48
N PRO A 59 -0.79 -12.45 15.82
CA PRO A 59 -1.89 -12.22 16.74
C PRO A 59 -2.34 -10.76 16.77
N ASN A 60 -1.47 -9.82 16.39
CA ASN A 60 -1.74 -8.37 16.37
C ASN A 60 -0.74 -7.64 15.46
N ALA A 61 -0.94 -6.33 15.29
CA ALA A 61 -0.13 -5.48 14.42
C ALA A 61 1.34 -5.34 14.84
N ALA A 62 1.72 -5.63 16.10
CA ALA A 62 3.10 -5.45 16.56
C ALA A 62 4.09 -6.34 15.78
N GLY A 63 3.72 -7.59 15.51
CA GLY A 63 4.55 -8.48 14.70
C GLY A 63 4.71 -7.99 13.25
N ALA A 64 3.69 -7.33 12.70
CA ALA A 64 3.80 -6.72 11.37
C ALA A 64 4.74 -5.49 11.37
N PHE A 65 4.75 -4.69 12.43
CA PHE A 65 5.72 -3.59 12.58
C PHE A 65 7.16 -4.09 12.73
N GLU A 66 7.38 -5.14 13.53
CA GLU A 66 8.70 -5.77 13.68
C GLU A 66 9.21 -6.29 12.33
N LYS A 67 8.35 -6.96 11.55
CA LYS A 67 8.73 -7.45 10.22
C LYS A 67 9.07 -6.31 9.25
N ILE A 68 8.34 -5.19 9.27
CA ILE A 68 8.72 -4.01 8.45
C ILE A 68 10.13 -3.53 8.77
N ALA A 69 10.52 -3.51 10.05
CA ALA A 69 11.87 -3.09 10.42
C ALA A 69 12.94 -4.09 9.95
N GLU A 70 12.67 -5.39 10.04
CA GLU A 70 13.52 -6.47 9.54
C GLU A 70 13.72 -6.35 8.02
N GLU A 71 12.65 -6.31 7.24
CA GLU A 71 12.69 -6.21 5.77
C GLU A 71 13.35 -4.91 5.28
N SER A 72 13.18 -3.81 6.03
CA SER A 72 13.87 -2.55 5.73
C SER A 72 15.38 -2.68 5.88
N GLN A 73 15.84 -3.47 6.86
CA GLN A 73 17.25 -3.73 7.08
C GLN A 73 17.82 -4.68 6.02
N GLU A 74 17.08 -5.73 5.65
CA GLU A 74 17.46 -6.66 4.58
C GLU A 74 17.57 -5.94 3.23
N LEU A 75 16.63 -5.06 2.90
CA LEU A 75 16.70 -4.21 1.70
C LEU A 75 17.92 -3.29 1.71
N LEU A 76 18.24 -2.69 2.85
CA LEU A 76 19.42 -1.82 2.98
C LEU A 76 20.72 -2.62 2.73
N GLU A 77 20.81 -3.81 3.29
CA GLU A 77 21.97 -4.70 3.14
C GLU A 77 22.11 -5.19 1.69
N ALA A 78 21.03 -5.64 1.06
CA ALA A 78 21.02 -6.07 -0.33
C ALA A 78 21.42 -4.92 -1.28
N SER A 79 20.93 -3.70 -1.02
CA SER A 79 21.27 -2.50 -1.81
C SER A 79 22.75 -2.11 -1.67
N ALA A 80 23.37 -2.35 -0.52
CA ALA A 80 24.78 -2.04 -0.29
C ALA A 80 25.75 -3.00 -1.02
N LEU A 81 25.26 -4.14 -1.48
CA LEU A 81 26.04 -5.16 -2.19
C LEU A 81 25.96 -5.04 -3.72
N ASP A 82 25.28 -4.02 -4.26
CA ASP A 82 25.00 -3.86 -5.70
C ASP A 82 24.34 -5.11 -6.33
N ASP A 83 23.59 -5.89 -5.53
CA ASP A 83 22.78 -7.00 -6.04
C ASP A 83 21.34 -6.53 -6.30
N ASP A 84 21.13 -5.98 -7.50
CA ASP A 84 19.82 -5.47 -7.95
C ASP A 84 18.70 -6.51 -7.81
N LYS A 85 19.02 -7.80 -7.99
CA LYS A 85 18.02 -8.86 -7.90
C LYS A 85 17.63 -9.09 -6.45
N ALA A 86 18.61 -9.16 -5.55
CA ALA A 86 18.35 -9.26 -4.11
C ALA A 86 17.56 -8.05 -3.62
N ALA A 87 18.01 -6.83 -3.93
CA ALA A 87 17.32 -5.60 -3.53
C ALA A 87 15.87 -5.55 -4.04
N SER A 88 15.61 -6.03 -5.26
CA SER A 88 14.24 -6.10 -5.78
C SER A 88 13.36 -7.12 -5.05
N MET A 89 13.92 -8.22 -4.53
CA MET A 89 13.18 -9.20 -3.72
C MET A 89 12.84 -8.63 -2.34
N GLU A 90 13.83 -8.07 -1.65
CA GLU A 90 13.63 -7.47 -0.32
C GLU A 90 12.66 -6.27 -0.36
N LEU A 91 12.68 -5.49 -1.45
CA LEU A 91 11.68 -4.43 -1.66
C LEU A 91 10.27 -5.03 -1.76
N GLY A 92 10.12 -6.18 -2.41
CA GLY A 92 8.86 -6.91 -2.50
C GLY A 92 8.36 -7.36 -1.12
N ASP A 93 9.26 -7.90 -0.29
CA ASP A 93 8.93 -8.40 1.04
C ASP A 93 8.62 -7.27 2.03
N LEU A 94 9.31 -6.14 1.93
CA LEU A 94 8.96 -4.90 2.63
C LEU A 94 7.55 -4.42 2.26
N LEU A 95 7.24 -4.33 0.97
CA LEU A 95 5.90 -3.94 0.51
C LEU A 95 4.83 -4.93 0.98
N PHE A 96 5.12 -6.24 0.95
CA PHE A 96 4.22 -7.27 1.44
C PHE A 96 3.95 -7.12 2.94
N SER A 97 4.99 -6.81 3.73
CA SER A 97 4.89 -6.54 5.16
C SER A 97 4.06 -5.29 5.48
N VAL A 98 4.20 -4.23 4.69
CA VAL A 98 3.34 -3.02 4.80
C VAL A 98 1.87 -3.35 4.52
N VAL A 99 1.57 -4.18 3.51
CA VAL A 99 0.19 -4.65 3.25
C VAL A 99 -0.34 -5.48 4.42
N ASN A 100 0.52 -6.30 5.04
CA ASN A 100 0.15 -7.09 6.20
C ASN A 100 -0.22 -6.22 7.41
N LEU A 101 0.58 -5.18 7.66
CA LEU A 101 0.28 -4.17 8.67
C LEU A 101 -1.06 -3.49 8.39
N ALA A 102 -1.30 -3.02 7.17
CA ALA A 102 -2.57 -2.39 6.79
C ALA A 102 -3.77 -3.31 7.11
N ARG A 103 -3.66 -4.61 6.79
CA ARG A 103 -4.69 -5.61 7.13
C ARG A 103 -4.90 -5.76 8.63
N HIS A 104 -3.84 -5.78 9.44
CA HIS A 104 -3.96 -5.85 10.91
C HIS A 104 -4.56 -4.57 11.53
N LEU A 105 -4.35 -3.42 10.89
CA LEU A 105 -4.95 -2.15 11.28
C LEU A 105 -6.39 -1.97 10.76
N GLY A 106 -6.87 -2.89 9.91
CA GLY A 106 -8.22 -2.83 9.33
C GLY A 106 -8.34 -1.85 8.16
N HIS A 107 -7.25 -1.51 7.50
CA HIS A 107 -7.22 -0.62 6.34
C HIS A 107 -7.00 -1.39 5.03
N ASP A 108 -7.65 -0.93 3.96
CA ASP A 108 -7.35 -1.38 2.59
C ASP A 108 -6.09 -0.68 2.06
N ALA A 109 -5.02 -1.45 1.86
CA ALA A 109 -3.71 -0.92 1.47
C ALA A 109 -3.75 -0.19 0.10
N GLU A 110 -4.56 -0.69 -0.84
CA GLU A 110 -4.72 -0.08 -2.17
C GLU A 110 -5.34 1.32 -2.08
N SER A 111 -6.44 1.43 -1.32
CA SER A 111 -7.13 2.70 -1.09
C SER A 111 -6.28 3.67 -0.27
N ALA A 112 -5.58 3.18 0.76
CA ALA A 112 -4.68 4.01 1.56
C ALA A 112 -3.55 4.63 0.71
N LEU A 113 -2.92 3.83 -0.17
CA LEU A 113 -1.87 4.34 -1.06
C LEU A 113 -2.46 5.33 -2.09
N ARG A 114 -3.66 5.08 -2.61
CA ARG A 114 -4.34 6.00 -3.53
C ARG A 114 -4.60 7.36 -2.88
N LEU A 115 -5.14 7.38 -1.66
CA LEU A 115 -5.37 8.62 -0.89
C LEU A 115 -4.06 9.38 -0.63
N ALA A 116 -2.98 8.67 -0.28
CA ALA A 116 -1.67 9.29 -0.07
C ALA A 116 -1.12 9.91 -1.36
N SER A 117 -1.30 9.22 -2.49
CA SER A 117 -0.88 9.66 -3.83
C SER A 117 -1.67 10.89 -4.29
N ASP A 118 -2.99 10.88 -4.12
CA ASP A 118 -3.86 12.01 -4.47
C ASP A 118 -3.55 13.24 -3.62
N LYS A 119 -3.26 13.05 -2.31
CA LYS A 119 -2.78 14.13 -1.42
C LYS A 119 -1.45 14.70 -1.88
N PHE A 120 -0.50 13.85 -2.28
CA PHE A 120 0.79 14.31 -2.82
C PHE A 120 0.58 15.14 -4.09
N ARG A 121 -0.22 14.62 -5.03
CA ARG A 121 -0.54 15.30 -6.28
C ARG A 121 -1.16 16.67 -6.03
N ALA A 122 -2.21 16.75 -5.20
CA ALA A 122 -2.89 18.01 -4.91
C ALA A 122 -1.93 19.06 -4.30
N ARG A 123 -1.01 18.63 -3.43
CA ARG A 123 0.05 19.50 -2.89
C ARG A 123 1.03 19.96 -3.96
N PHE A 124 1.44 19.06 -4.84
CA PHE A 124 2.39 19.40 -5.89
C PHE A 124 1.79 20.36 -6.94
N GLU A 125 0.51 20.23 -7.27
CA GLU A 125 -0.21 21.19 -8.15
C GLU A 125 -0.23 22.62 -7.53
N ILE A 126 -0.22 22.74 -6.20
CA ILE A 126 -0.06 24.03 -5.51
C ILE A 126 1.39 24.52 -5.58
N VAL A 127 2.38 23.63 -5.42
CA VAL A 127 3.80 23.96 -5.64
C VAL A 127 4.01 24.54 -7.04
N GLU A 128 3.43 23.92 -8.08
CA GLU A 128 3.47 24.41 -9.45
C GLU A 128 2.86 25.81 -9.58
N THR A 129 1.72 26.03 -8.93
CA THR A 129 1.06 27.33 -8.93
C THR A 129 1.91 28.41 -8.26
N LEU A 130 2.50 28.12 -7.09
CA LEU A 130 3.36 29.06 -6.36
C LEU A 130 4.64 29.36 -7.12
N ALA A 131 5.26 28.34 -7.73
CA ALA A 131 6.45 28.51 -8.55
C ALA A 131 6.17 29.42 -9.76
N ALA A 132 5.06 29.18 -10.47
CA ALA A 132 4.64 30.00 -11.61
C ALA A 132 4.39 31.46 -11.20
N GLN A 133 3.71 31.71 -10.08
CA GLN A 133 3.48 33.05 -9.55
C GLN A 133 4.77 33.81 -9.22
N ARG A 134 5.84 33.07 -8.89
CA ARG A 134 7.14 33.61 -8.50
C ARG A 134 8.19 33.56 -9.62
N ASN A 135 7.81 33.15 -10.82
CA ASN A 135 8.73 32.90 -11.95
C ASN A 135 9.89 31.96 -11.59
N ILE A 136 9.60 30.94 -10.77
CA ILE A 136 10.56 29.89 -10.41
C ILE A 136 10.42 28.75 -11.44
N ASP A 137 11.52 28.37 -12.07
CA ASP A 137 11.60 27.17 -12.88
C ASP A 137 11.84 25.94 -12.00
N LEU A 138 10.85 25.05 -11.90
CA LEU A 138 10.92 23.84 -11.09
C LEU A 138 12.00 22.86 -11.54
N GLN A 139 12.41 22.87 -12.81
CA GLN A 139 13.44 21.95 -13.32
C GLN A 139 14.84 22.33 -12.84
N THR A 140 15.05 23.60 -12.48
CA THR A 140 16.34 24.15 -12.05
C THR A 140 16.32 24.64 -10.59
N ALA A 141 15.16 24.59 -9.93
CA ALA A 141 15.01 24.92 -8.52
C ALA A 141 15.84 23.98 -7.63
N THR A 142 16.42 24.52 -6.56
CA THR A 142 17.11 23.71 -5.55
C THR A 142 16.10 22.96 -4.69
N LEU A 143 16.53 21.87 -4.05
CA LEU A 143 15.68 21.12 -3.14
C LEU A 143 15.17 22.01 -2.00
N GLU A 144 15.99 22.91 -1.47
CA GLU A 144 15.59 23.84 -0.42
C GLU A 144 14.45 24.76 -0.86
N LEU A 145 14.48 25.20 -2.13
CA LEU A 145 13.41 26.01 -2.69
C LEU A 145 12.13 25.17 -2.89
N LEU A 146 12.25 23.96 -3.43
CA LEU A 146 11.12 23.05 -3.60
C LEU A 146 10.48 22.68 -2.26
N ASP A 147 11.28 22.43 -1.22
CA ASP A 147 10.83 22.16 0.14
C ASP A 147 10.09 23.37 0.72
N SER A 148 10.59 24.59 0.50
CA SER A 148 9.90 25.81 0.96
C SER A 148 8.51 25.97 0.31
N LEU A 149 8.39 25.72 -1.00
CA LEU A 149 7.13 25.76 -1.73
C LEU A 149 6.19 24.65 -1.26
N TRP A 150 6.74 23.47 -0.96
CA TRP A 150 6.00 22.32 -0.45
C TRP A 150 5.41 22.58 0.93
N ASP A 151 6.18 23.18 1.85
CA ASP A 151 5.68 23.55 3.17
C ASP A 151 4.58 24.61 3.11
N GLU A 152 4.67 25.56 2.18
CA GLU A 152 3.56 26.48 1.90
C GLU A 152 2.33 25.74 1.35
N ALA A 153 2.51 24.83 0.40
CA ALA A 153 1.42 24.01 -0.15
C ALA A 153 0.71 23.17 0.92
N LYS A 154 1.44 22.67 1.92
CA LYS A 154 0.87 21.96 3.06
C LYS A 154 -0.10 22.83 3.87
N ALA A 155 0.17 24.13 4.03
CA ALA A 155 -0.72 25.03 4.77
C ALA A 155 -2.09 25.21 4.09
N PHE A 156 -2.15 25.16 2.75
CA PHE A 156 -3.39 25.26 1.98
C PHE A 156 -4.20 23.95 1.93
N THR A 157 -3.55 22.81 2.16
CA THR A 157 -4.15 21.47 2.05
C THR A 157 -4.45 20.84 3.41
N THR A 158 -4.74 21.67 4.42
CA THR A 158 -5.26 21.20 5.71
C THR A 158 -6.65 20.59 5.48
N ILE A 159 -6.69 19.34 5.04
CA ILE A 159 -7.90 18.52 5.03
C ILE A 159 -8.14 18.14 6.48
N SER A 160 -9.30 18.51 7.01
CA SER A 160 -9.77 18.09 8.33
C SER A 160 -9.59 16.58 8.48
N GLU A 161 -8.78 16.18 9.47
CA GLU A 161 -8.60 14.78 9.89
C GLU A 161 -9.92 14.13 10.31
#